data_AF-A0A7Y4VTD8-F1
#
_entry.id   AF-A0A7Y4VTD8-F1
#
_cell.length_a   1.000
_cell.length_b   1.000
_cell.length_c   1.000
_cell.angle_alpha   90.00
_cell.angle_beta   90.00
_cell.angle_gamma   90.00
#
_symmetry.space_group_name_H-M   'P 1'
#
loop_
_entity.id
_entity.type
_entity.pdbx_description
1 polymer ?
#
loop_
_entity_poly.entity_id
_entity_poly.type
_entity_poly.pdbx_seq_one_letter_code
_entity_poly.pdbx_strand_id
1 'polypeptide(L)'
;MTSETEHGYLVLADISGYTSYLAQVELEHAQEILTDLLAAIVDQFKQALTISKLEGDAVFANINETSLPNGERLLELVESTYFAFRRRRDMCERQTTCTCRACASIPSLDLKFFVHHGDYIIQNISGIRELVGSDINLIHRLTKNHIVEKTGWRAYTLFTEKALEHINIHPEGLHKQIESYEHLGDVSTLSMDIHPRYDEMVAANRVVIPPEEADFKLEFDFNAPPHITWDWLMDINRRTQAMGESGHWSAIARPSGRSGVGAKNHCAHGKGITEETIQDWRPFEYGTSMNIDGNVKYQNMYLFTPLDDGERTRVEIRLKLYKPSPLWLSRIMVKMEFARDKPYQHWFESIKQLMEAGT
;
A
#
# COMPACT_ATOMS: atom_id res chain seq x y z
N MET A 1 33.29 7.42 12.18
CA MET A 1 32.07 7.72 11.41
C MET A 1 30.98 7.94 12.43
N THR A 2 30.56 9.19 12.64
CA THR A 2 29.44 9.51 13.53
C THR A 2 28.18 9.00 12.88
N SER A 3 27.53 8.04 13.51
CA SER A 3 26.23 7.54 13.07
C SER A 3 25.20 8.65 13.30
N GLU A 4 24.70 9.23 12.21
CA GLU A 4 23.67 10.27 12.25
C GLU A 4 22.34 9.66 12.70
N THR A 5 21.57 10.42 13.48
CA THR A 5 20.22 10.03 13.86
C THR A 5 19.31 10.23 12.66
N GLU A 6 18.57 9.18 12.30
CA GLU A 6 17.53 9.24 11.29
C GLU A 6 16.15 9.26 11.96
N HIS A 7 15.18 9.80 11.22
CA HIS A 7 13.78 9.93 11.63
C HIS A 7 12.92 9.23 10.58
N GLY A 8 11.97 8.41 11.02
CA GLY A 8 11.10 7.73 10.08
C GLY A 8 10.16 6.72 10.69
N TYR A 9 9.52 5.96 9.80
CA TYR A 9 8.58 4.92 10.17
C TYR A 9 9.29 3.59 10.38
N LEU A 10 8.95 2.98 11.50
CA LEU A 10 9.32 1.62 11.86
C LEU A 10 8.07 0.75 11.71
N VAL A 11 8.20 -0.35 10.98
CA VAL A 11 7.11 -1.28 10.71
C VAL A 11 7.54 -2.69 11.08
N LEU A 12 6.72 -3.37 11.86
CA LEU A 12 6.91 -4.77 12.21
C LEU A 12 5.65 -5.54 11.84
N ALA A 13 5.78 -6.57 11.03
CA ALA A 13 4.72 -7.54 10.74
C ALA A 13 5.05 -8.85 11.46
N ASP A 14 4.14 -9.38 12.28
CA ASP A 14 4.35 -10.57 13.12
C ASP A 14 3.22 -11.58 12.89
N ILE A 15 3.56 -12.86 12.67
CA ILE A 15 2.55 -13.89 12.38
C ILE A 15 1.82 -14.29 13.66
N SER A 16 0.56 -13.90 13.77
CA SER A 16 -0.32 -14.30 14.86
C SER A 16 -0.54 -15.82 14.87
N GLY A 17 -0.32 -16.44 16.03
CA GLY A 17 -0.48 -17.88 16.23
C GLY A 17 0.76 -18.71 15.92
N TYR A 18 1.88 -18.08 15.53
CA TYR A 18 3.12 -18.76 15.19
C TYR A 18 3.66 -19.69 16.29
N THR A 19 3.85 -19.18 17.51
CA THR A 19 4.43 -19.97 18.61
C THR A 19 3.57 -21.19 18.93
N SER A 20 2.24 -21.02 18.94
CA SER A 20 1.31 -22.14 19.13
C SER A 20 1.33 -23.13 17.97
N TYR A 21 1.52 -22.63 16.75
CA TYR A 21 1.61 -23.45 15.54
C TYR A 21 2.85 -24.34 15.61
N LEU A 22 4.04 -23.77 15.79
CA LEU A 22 5.29 -24.54 15.86
C LEU A 22 5.33 -25.57 16.99
N ALA A 23 4.69 -25.28 18.13
CA ALA A 23 4.69 -26.19 19.28
C ALA A 23 3.88 -27.48 19.06
N GLN A 24 2.99 -27.53 18.07
CA GLN A 24 1.98 -28.59 17.93
C GLN A 24 2.09 -29.43 16.66
N VAL A 25 3.10 -29.16 15.82
CA VAL A 25 3.12 -29.58 14.42
C VAL A 25 4.45 -30.20 14.00
N GLU A 26 4.44 -30.86 12.85
CA GLU A 26 5.61 -31.41 12.19
C GLU A 26 6.50 -30.28 11.67
N LEU A 27 7.74 -30.21 12.18
CA LEU A 27 8.64 -29.06 12.01
C LEU A 27 8.99 -28.74 10.55
N GLU A 28 9.19 -29.77 9.70
CA GLU A 28 9.59 -29.58 8.30
C GLU A 28 8.51 -28.84 7.49
N HIS A 29 7.29 -29.37 7.44
CA HIS A 29 6.19 -28.70 6.72
C HIS A 29 5.82 -27.36 7.34
N ALA A 30 5.89 -27.24 8.67
CA ALA A 30 5.65 -25.97 9.32
C ALA A 30 6.66 -24.91 8.89
N GLN A 31 7.94 -25.25 8.83
CA GLN A 31 8.99 -24.35 8.37
C GLN A 31 8.80 -23.95 6.89
N GLU A 32 8.43 -24.89 6.01
CA GLU A 32 8.14 -24.60 4.61
C GLU A 32 6.99 -23.60 4.46
N ILE A 33 5.86 -23.87 5.11
CA ILE A 33 4.67 -22.99 5.09
C ILE A 33 5.03 -21.59 5.62
N LEU A 34 5.75 -21.52 6.74
CA LEU A 34 6.13 -20.25 7.36
C LEU A 34 7.09 -19.46 6.48
N THR A 35 8.03 -20.14 5.81
CA THR A 35 8.95 -19.51 4.86
C THR A 35 8.17 -18.87 3.70
N ASP A 36 7.19 -19.58 3.16
CA ASP A 36 6.34 -19.07 2.06
C ASP A 36 5.49 -17.86 2.49
N LEU A 37 4.99 -17.87 3.72
CA LEU A 37 4.21 -16.76 4.27
C LEU A 37 5.10 -15.53 4.56
N LEU A 38 6.27 -15.74 5.15
CA LEU A 38 7.25 -14.67 5.37
C LEU A 38 7.75 -14.07 4.07
N ALA A 39 7.97 -14.89 3.04
CA ALA A 39 8.34 -14.41 1.70
C ALA A 39 7.26 -13.47 1.15
N ALA A 40 5.97 -13.81 1.28
CA ALA A 40 4.89 -12.93 0.84
C ALA A 40 4.87 -11.56 1.56
N ILE A 41 5.25 -11.52 2.85
CA ILE A 41 5.39 -10.28 3.62
C ILE A 41 6.61 -9.48 3.13
N VAL A 42 7.75 -10.15 2.98
CA VAL A 42 9.01 -9.53 2.53
C VAL A 42 8.85 -8.94 1.12
N ASP A 43 8.23 -9.67 0.20
CA ASP A 43 8.00 -9.21 -1.18
C ASP A 43 7.15 -7.95 -1.24
N GLN A 44 6.18 -7.81 -0.31
CA GLN A 44 5.38 -6.59 -0.20
C GLN A 44 6.16 -5.47 0.46
N PHE A 45 6.81 -5.73 1.59
CA PHE A 45 7.59 -4.72 2.30
C PHE A 45 8.70 -4.15 1.43
N LYS A 46 9.44 -4.96 0.67
CA LYS A 46 10.49 -4.50 -0.24
C LYS A 46 10.01 -3.53 -1.30
N GLN A 47 8.71 -3.50 -1.60
CA GLN A 47 8.19 -2.53 -2.56
C GLN A 47 8.39 -1.10 -2.10
N ALA A 48 8.38 -0.82 -0.79
CA ALA A 48 8.44 0.54 -0.25
C ALA A 48 9.34 0.72 0.99
N LEU A 49 9.67 -0.34 1.73
CA LEU A 49 10.42 -0.30 2.97
C LEU A 49 11.80 -0.96 2.80
N THR A 50 12.76 -0.50 3.58
CA THR A 50 14.03 -1.20 3.77
C THR A 50 13.87 -2.28 4.84
N ILE A 51 14.01 -3.55 4.45
CA ILE A 51 14.04 -4.64 5.42
C ILE A 51 15.28 -4.50 6.30
N SER A 52 15.06 -4.40 7.62
CA SER A 52 16.11 -4.34 8.62
C SER A 52 16.58 -5.76 8.98
N LYS A 53 15.64 -6.63 9.35
CA LYS A 53 15.92 -8.01 9.80
C LYS A 53 14.65 -8.87 9.81
N LEU A 54 14.88 -10.18 9.82
CA LEU A 54 13.86 -11.21 10.09
C LEU A 54 14.08 -11.75 11.50
N GLU A 55 13.01 -11.83 12.30
CA GLU A 55 13.04 -12.21 13.71
C GLU A 55 12.14 -13.42 13.96
N GLY A 56 12.50 -14.58 13.44
CA GLY A 56 11.65 -15.77 13.51
C GLY A 56 10.39 -15.58 12.66
N ASP A 57 9.28 -15.20 13.28
CA ASP A 57 7.96 -14.95 12.70
C ASP A 57 7.66 -13.50 12.34
N ALA A 58 8.58 -12.60 12.66
CA ALA A 58 8.44 -11.19 12.37
C ALA A 58 9.36 -10.69 11.24
N VAL A 59 8.82 -9.77 10.44
CA VAL A 59 9.57 -8.97 9.47
C VAL A 59 9.65 -7.54 9.99
N PHE A 60 10.86 -7.08 10.29
CA PHE A 60 11.10 -5.70 10.72
C PHE A 60 11.70 -4.87 9.58
N ALA A 61 11.07 -3.73 9.29
CA ALA A 61 11.46 -2.84 8.22
C ALA A 61 11.33 -1.37 8.65
N ASN A 62 12.03 -0.50 7.93
CA ASN A 62 12.01 0.94 8.17
C ASN A 62 11.93 1.73 6.86
N ILE A 63 11.46 2.97 6.96
CA ILE A 63 11.56 3.96 5.90
C ILE A 63 11.81 5.33 6.52
N ASN A 64 12.79 6.06 5.98
CA ASN A 64 13.05 7.44 6.36
C ASN A 64 11.84 8.33 6.00
N GLU A 65 11.47 9.27 6.87
CA GLU A 65 10.30 10.13 6.67
C GLU A 65 10.32 10.88 5.32
N THR A 66 11.51 11.28 4.86
CA THR A 66 11.67 12.02 3.59
C THR A 66 11.31 11.18 2.36
N SER A 67 11.40 9.86 2.48
CA SER A 67 11.06 8.91 1.41
C SER A 67 9.56 8.55 1.40
N LEU A 68 8.81 8.97 2.42
CA LEU A 68 7.37 8.73 2.55
C LEU A 68 6.60 10.04 2.81
N PRO A 69 6.50 10.93 1.81
CA PRO A 69 5.83 12.22 1.96
C PRO A 69 4.31 12.11 2.16
N ASN A 70 3.73 10.95 1.83
CA ASN A 70 2.32 10.65 2.01
C ASN A 70 2.16 9.42 2.92
N GLY A 71 1.66 9.65 4.14
CA GLY A 71 1.40 8.59 5.12
C GLY A 71 0.35 7.56 4.66
N GLU A 72 -0.52 7.92 3.70
CA GLU A 72 -1.52 7.00 3.13
C GLU A 72 -0.86 5.73 2.57
N ARG A 73 0.29 5.90 1.93
CA ARG A 73 1.06 4.80 1.32
C ARG A 73 1.45 3.73 2.34
N LEU A 74 1.69 4.12 3.59
CA LEU A 74 2.05 3.16 4.65
C LEU A 74 0.86 2.28 5.02
N LEU A 75 -0.33 2.89 5.10
CA LEU A 75 -1.58 2.15 5.35
C LEU A 75 -1.90 1.24 4.17
N GLU A 76 -1.75 1.74 2.93
CA GLU A 76 -1.94 0.95 1.72
C GLU A 76 -0.99 -0.25 1.65
N LEU A 77 0.28 -0.05 2.02
CA LEU A 77 1.27 -1.13 2.10
C LEU A 77 0.89 -2.18 3.14
N VAL A 78 0.44 -1.77 4.33
CA VAL A 78 0.01 -2.69 5.39
C VAL A 78 -1.17 -3.55 4.89
N GLU A 79 -2.13 -2.93 4.20
CA GLU A 79 -3.30 -3.62 3.65
C GLU A 79 -2.96 -4.55 2.49
N SER A 80 -2.12 -4.11 1.55
CA SER A 80 -1.67 -4.95 0.44
C SER A 80 -0.85 -6.13 0.96
N THR A 81 -0.02 -5.91 1.99
CA THR A 81 0.74 -6.96 2.66
C THR A 81 -0.18 -7.98 3.30
N TYR A 82 -1.20 -7.54 4.05
CA TYR A 82 -2.18 -8.43 4.65
C TYR A 82 -2.93 -9.25 3.59
N PHE A 83 -3.37 -8.60 2.52
CA PHE A 83 -4.06 -9.26 1.42
C PHE A 83 -3.18 -10.33 0.75
N ALA A 84 -1.91 -10.02 0.48
CA ALA A 84 -0.95 -10.96 -0.11
C ALA A 84 -0.68 -12.14 0.83
N PHE A 85 -0.47 -11.88 2.12
CA PHE A 85 -0.29 -12.92 3.14
C PHE A 85 -1.50 -13.86 3.21
N ARG A 86 -2.72 -13.32 3.33
CA ARG A 86 -3.96 -14.12 3.42
C ARG A 86 -4.16 -14.94 2.16
N ARG A 87 -3.94 -14.35 0.98
CA ARG A 87 -4.00 -15.09 -0.29
C ARG A 87 -2.98 -16.23 -0.34
N ARG A 88 -1.74 -16.00 0.09
CA ARG A 88 -0.71 -17.04 0.14
C ARG A 88 -1.10 -18.15 1.11
N ARG A 89 -1.57 -17.82 2.31
CA ARG A 89 -2.04 -18.78 3.31
C ARG A 89 -3.16 -19.67 2.77
N ASP A 90 -4.18 -19.06 2.17
CA ASP A 90 -5.31 -19.80 1.58
C ASP A 90 -4.87 -20.65 0.37
N MET A 91 -3.84 -20.21 -0.37
CA MET A 91 -3.23 -21.04 -1.42
C MET A 91 -2.49 -22.24 -0.84
N CYS A 92 -1.68 -22.06 0.21
CA CYS A 92 -1.00 -23.15 0.90
C CYS A 92 -2.02 -24.16 1.44
N GLU A 93 -3.11 -23.71 2.08
CA GLU A 93 -4.20 -24.57 2.55
C GLU A 93 -4.80 -25.39 1.40
N ARG A 94 -5.15 -24.75 0.28
CA ARG A 94 -5.81 -25.42 -0.86
C ARG A 94 -4.89 -26.37 -1.63
N GLN A 95 -3.60 -26.07 -1.72
CA GLN A 95 -2.62 -26.89 -2.43
C GLN A 95 -2.14 -28.07 -1.60
N THR A 96 -2.32 -28.01 -0.28
CA THR A 96 -1.88 -29.06 0.62
C THR A 96 -2.87 -30.22 0.62
N THR A 97 -2.39 -31.39 0.20
CA THR A 97 -3.13 -32.67 0.30
C THR A 97 -2.74 -33.47 1.54
N CYS A 98 -1.68 -33.03 2.24
CA CYS A 98 -1.19 -33.63 3.48
C CYS A 98 -2.15 -33.33 4.64
N THR A 99 -2.40 -34.34 5.48
CA THR A 99 -3.33 -34.25 6.62
C THR A 99 -2.60 -34.10 7.96
N CYS A 100 -1.31 -33.75 7.95
CA CYS A 100 -0.54 -33.57 9.18
C CYS A 100 -1.01 -32.34 9.97
N ARG A 101 -0.59 -32.21 11.23
CA ARG A 101 -1.08 -31.12 12.08
C ARG A 101 -0.64 -29.76 11.58
N ALA A 102 0.58 -29.64 11.03
CA ALA A 102 1.06 -28.41 10.39
C ALA A 102 0.05 -27.94 9.33
N CYS A 103 -0.18 -28.82 8.35
CA CYS A 103 -1.06 -28.56 7.22
C CYS A 103 -2.50 -28.25 7.64
N ALA A 104 -3.06 -29.00 8.59
CA ALA A 104 -4.41 -28.77 9.09
C ALA A 104 -4.54 -27.45 9.89
N SER A 105 -3.44 -26.95 10.45
CA SER A 105 -3.43 -25.75 11.30
C SER A 105 -3.11 -24.47 10.53
N ILE A 106 -2.86 -24.53 9.22
CA ILE A 106 -2.60 -23.35 8.37
C ILE A 106 -3.63 -22.22 8.58
N PRO A 107 -4.96 -22.50 8.63
CA PRO A 107 -5.96 -21.43 8.80
C PRO A 107 -5.88 -20.71 10.15
N SER A 108 -5.17 -21.29 11.12
CA SER A 108 -4.95 -20.67 12.42
C SER A 108 -3.87 -19.57 12.38
N LEU A 109 -3.11 -19.45 11.30
CA LEU A 109 -2.13 -18.37 11.14
C LEU A 109 -2.82 -17.10 10.63
N ASP A 110 -2.48 -15.98 11.25
CA ASP A 110 -2.91 -14.65 10.81
C ASP A 110 -1.75 -13.66 10.93
N LEU A 111 -1.99 -12.37 10.70
CA LEU A 111 -0.93 -11.37 10.67
C LEU A 111 -1.33 -10.11 11.44
N LYS A 112 -0.42 -9.61 12.28
CA LYS A 112 -0.56 -8.33 12.98
C LYS A 112 0.60 -7.41 12.61
N PHE A 113 0.31 -6.11 12.60
CA PHE A 113 1.26 -5.06 12.23
C PHE A 113 1.43 -4.05 13.37
N PHE A 114 2.65 -3.54 13.50
CA PHE A 114 2.99 -2.49 14.44
C PHE A 114 3.67 -1.37 13.67
N VAL A 115 3.15 -0.15 13.85
CA VAL A 115 3.65 1.03 13.15
C VAL A 115 3.98 2.11 14.17
N HIS A 116 5.23 2.54 14.14
CA HIS A 116 5.76 3.60 14.99
C HIS A 116 6.50 4.63 14.15
N HIS A 117 6.48 5.90 14.56
CA HIS A 117 7.32 6.95 14.01
C HIS A 117 8.26 7.44 15.11
N GLY A 118 9.56 7.41 14.86
CA GLY A 118 10.56 7.74 15.87
C GLY A 118 11.98 7.77 15.33
N ASP A 119 12.92 7.87 16.27
CA ASP A 119 14.33 8.12 16.02
C ASP A 119 15.11 6.81 16.05
N TYR A 120 16.00 6.62 15.09
CA TYR A 120 16.88 5.47 15.06
C TYR A 120 18.25 5.83 14.52
N ILE A 121 19.24 5.05 14.93
CA ILE A 121 20.61 5.16 14.46
C ILE A 121 20.95 3.87 13.72
N ILE A 122 21.50 4.01 12.52
CA ILE A 122 22.04 2.87 11.79
C ILE A 122 23.48 2.63 12.23
N GLN A 123 23.73 1.46 12.80
CA GLN A 123 25.07 0.99 13.15
C GLN A 123 25.50 -0.14 12.21
N ASN A 124 26.77 -0.16 11.84
CA ASN A 124 27.37 -1.28 11.13
C ASN A 124 28.40 -1.94 12.05
N ILE A 125 28.08 -3.14 12.52
CA ILE A 125 28.92 -3.92 13.43
C ILE A 125 29.40 -5.16 12.68
N SER A 126 30.68 -5.21 12.35
CA SER A 126 31.30 -6.34 11.62
C SER A 126 30.59 -6.71 10.31
N GLY A 127 30.05 -5.73 9.58
CA GLY A 127 29.31 -5.93 8.33
C GLY A 127 27.81 -6.17 8.49
N ILE A 128 27.32 -6.24 9.73
CA ILE A 128 25.89 -6.37 10.05
C ILE A 128 25.31 -4.97 10.28
N ARG A 129 24.34 -4.60 9.46
CA ARG A 129 23.57 -3.35 9.61
C ARG A 129 22.48 -3.57 10.66
N GLU A 130 22.54 -2.82 11.75
CA GLU A 130 21.57 -2.85 12.85
C GLU A 130 20.97 -1.47 13.08
N LEU A 131 19.70 -1.44 13.47
CA LEU A 131 19.03 -0.22 13.91
C LEU A 131 18.98 -0.21 15.43
N VAL A 132 19.42 0.87 16.05
CA VAL A 132 19.42 1.02 17.51
C VAL A 132 18.76 2.34 17.93
N GLY A 133 18.07 2.31 19.07
CA GLY A 133 17.38 3.48 19.61
C GLY A 133 16.32 3.10 20.64
N SER A 134 15.85 4.07 21.42
CA SER A 134 14.71 3.86 22.33
C SER A 134 13.44 3.48 21.57
N ASP A 135 13.22 4.07 20.40
CA ASP A 135 12.03 3.82 19.57
C ASP A 135 12.08 2.44 18.88
N ILE A 136 13.29 1.92 18.61
CA ILE A 136 13.49 0.51 18.21
C ILE A 136 13.04 -0.42 19.32
N ASN A 137 13.47 -0.17 20.57
CA ASN A 137 13.05 -0.98 21.71
C ASN A 137 11.53 -0.91 21.92
N LEU A 138 10.93 0.27 21.70
CA LEU A 138 9.49 0.46 21.82
C LEU A 138 8.72 -0.39 20.83
N ILE A 139 9.03 -0.33 19.52
CA ILE A 139 8.27 -1.11 18.53
C ILE A 139 8.35 -2.62 18.77
N HIS A 140 9.51 -3.14 19.19
CA HIS A 140 9.62 -4.55 19.57
C HIS A 140 8.82 -4.88 20.83
N ARG A 141 8.72 -3.96 21.80
CA ARG A 141 7.88 -4.15 22.99
C ARG A 141 6.38 -4.14 22.67
N LEU A 142 5.96 -3.32 21.70
CA LEU A 142 4.56 -3.29 21.23
C LEU A 142 4.05 -4.64 20.72
N THR A 143 4.93 -5.54 20.30
CA THR A 143 4.55 -6.92 19.91
C THR A 143 3.91 -7.71 21.06
N LYS A 144 4.22 -7.32 22.31
CA LYS A 144 3.68 -7.86 23.56
C LYS A 144 2.63 -6.89 24.13
N ASN A 145 1.47 -6.87 23.51
CA ASN A 145 0.34 -6.02 23.88
C ASN A 145 -0.88 -6.86 24.30
N HIS A 146 -1.97 -6.17 24.68
CA HIS A 146 -3.20 -6.77 25.17
C HIS A 146 -4.41 -6.56 24.23
N ILE A 147 -4.17 -6.29 22.93
CA ILE A 147 -5.24 -6.08 21.95
C ILE A 147 -6.09 -7.33 21.79
N VAL A 148 -5.46 -8.51 21.68
CA VAL A 148 -6.16 -9.77 21.43
C VAL A 148 -7.14 -10.07 22.57
N GLU A 149 -6.71 -9.89 23.81
CA GLU A 149 -7.51 -10.12 25.02
C GLU A 149 -8.70 -9.16 25.11
N LYS A 150 -8.52 -7.91 24.69
CA LYS A 150 -9.56 -6.86 24.79
C LYS A 150 -10.55 -6.87 23.62
N THR A 151 -10.09 -7.21 22.42
CA THR A 151 -10.87 -7.06 21.18
C THR A 151 -11.27 -8.40 20.56
N GLY A 152 -10.54 -9.48 20.86
CA GLY A 152 -10.66 -10.77 20.19
C GLY A 152 -10.03 -10.81 18.79
N TRP A 153 -9.43 -9.71 18.32
CA TRP A 153 -8.86 -9.65 16.98
C TRP A 153 -7.57 -10.46 16.88
N ARG A 154 -7.47 -11.27 15.83
CA ARG A 154 -6.27 -12.06 15.52
C ARG A 154 -5.39 -11.40 14.47
N ALA A 155 -5.97 -10.51 13.68
CA ALA A 155 -5.30 -9.69 12.71
C ALA A 155 -5.66 -8.24 12.96
N TYR A 156 -4.65 -7.40 13.12
CA TYR A 156 -4.85 -5.98 13.41
C TYR A 156 -3.61 -5.19 13.03
N THR A 157 -3.78 -3.89 12.88
CA THR A 157 -2.67 -2.94 12.84
C THR A 157 -2.74 -2.06 14.08
N LEU A 158 -1.63 -2.00 14.83
CA LEU A 158 -1.45 -1.14 15.98
C LEU A 158 -0.53 0.02 15.60
N PHE A 159 -1.00 1.23 15.83
CA PHE A 159 -0.25 2.47 15.67
C PHE A 159 0.01 3.11 17.03
N THR A 160 1.21 3.65 17.22
CA THR A 160 1.41 4.67 18.27
C THR A 160 0.76 5.99 17.88
N GLU A 161 0.37 6.83 18.85
CA GLU A 161 -0.14 8.19 18.56
C GLU A 161 0.81 8.98 17.65
N LYS A 162 2.12 8.98 17.95
CA LYS A 162 3.14 9.63 17.12
C LYS A 162 3.08 9.19 15.65
N ALA A 163 2.85 7.90 15.39
CA ALA A 163 2.77 7.39 14.03
C ALA A 163 1.53 7.93 13.30
N LEU A 164 0.37 7.97 13.94
CA LEU A 164 -0.84 8.50 13.32
C LEU A 164 -0.79 10.01 13.11
N GLU A 165 -0.15 10.75 14.01
CA GLU A 165 0.10 12.19 13.83
C GLU A 165 0.94 12.46 12.57
N HIS A 166 1.99 11.67 12.34
CA HIS A 166 2.84 11.84 11.15
C HIS A 166 2.19 11.28 9.87
N ILE A 167 1.42 10.19 9.96
CA ILE A 167 0.65 9.66 8.82
C ILE A 167 -0.37 10.70 8.33
N ASN A 168 -0.88 11.54 9.25
CA ASN A 168 -1.86 12.60 8.98
C ASN A 168 -3.15 12.09 8.31
N ILE A 169 -3.55 10.85 8.66
CA ILE A 169 -4.81 10.23 8.27
C ILE A 169 -5.43 9.64 9.53
N HIS A 170 -6.73 9.84 9.67
CA HIS A 170 -7.50 9.34 10.80
C HIS A 170 -8.54 8.34 10.32
N PRO A 171 -8.19 7.04 10.21
CA PRO A 171 -9.16 6.00 9.94
C PRO A 171 -10.29 6.03 10.98
N GLU A 172 -11.51 5.75 10.54
CA GLU A 172 -12.65 5.62 11.45
C GLU A 172 -12.59 4.29 12.23
N GLY A 173 -13.19 4.24 13.42
CA GLY A 173 -13.37 2.98 14.17
C GLY A 173 -12.14 2.47 14.93
N LEU A 174 -11.10 3.28 15.14
CA LEU A 174 -9.90 2.89 15.88
C LEU A 174 -10.20 2.54 17.36
N HIS A 175 -9.72 1.38 17.80
CA HIS A 175 -9.69 0.99 19.21
C HIS A 175 -8.51 1.68 19.92
N LYS A 176 -8.81 2.57 20.86
CA LYS A 176 -7.80 3.26 21.67
C LYS A 176 -7.51 2.49 22.94
N GLN A 177 -6.23 2.35 23.28
CA GLN A 177 -5.80 1.81 24.57
C GLN A 177 -4.41 2.28 24.95
N ILE A 178 -4.08 2.17 26.24
CA ILE A 178 -2.74 2.43 26.77
C ILE A 178 -2.06 1.09 27.03
N GLU A 179 -0.80 0.98 26.59
CA GLU A 179 0.11 -0.11 26.95
C GLU A 179 1.21 0.44 27.85
N SER A 180 1.49 -0.24 28.96
CA SER A 180 2.50 0.18 29.93
C SER A 180 3.69 -0.77 29.90
N TYR A 181 4.89 -0.23 29.73
CA TYR A 181 6.12 -1.02 29.66
C TYR A 181 7.16 -0.54 30.66
N GLU A 182 7.87 -1.49 31.26
CA GLU A 182 9.01 -1.21 32.13
C GLU A 182 10.06 -0.38 31.36
N HIS A 183 10.50 0.73 31.95
CA HIS A 183 11.46 1.71 31.39
C HIS A 183 11.01 2.53 30.17
N LEU A 184 9.85 2.25 29.55
CA LEU A 184 9.30 3.05 28.46
C LEU A 184 8.04 3.82 28.84
N GLY A 185 7.42 3.49 29.99
CA GLY A 185 6.25 4.18 30.52
C GLY A 185 4.96 3.79 29.79
N ASP A 186 3.99 4.70 29.84
CA ASP A 186 2.67 4.54 29.24
C ASP A 186 2.69 5.01 27.78
N VAL A 187 2.21 4.15 26.89
CA VAL A 187 2.19 4.38 25.44
C VAL A 187 0.75 4.32 24.98
N SER A 188 0.23 5.45 24.50
CA SER A 188 -1.09 5.49 23.86
C SER A 188 -1.01 4.86 22.47
N THR A 189 -1.91 3.91 22.23
CA THR A 189 -1.96 3.12 20.99
C THR A 189 -3.38 3.13 20.43
N LEU A 190 -3.46 3.11 19.11
CA LEU A 190 -4.69 3.05 18.35
C LEU A 190 -4.60 1.86 17.40
N SER A 191 -5.58 0.98 17.44
CA SER A 191 -5.57 -0.26 16.65
C SER A 191 -6.83 -0.41 15.81
N MET A 192 -6.69 -1.07 14.66
CA MET A 192 -7.80 -1.42 13.77
C MET A 192 -7.80 -2.90 13.44
N ASP A 193 -8.99 -3.50 13.39
CA ASP A 193 -9.18 -4.82 12.80
C ASP A 193 -8.96 -4.72 11.28
N ILE A 194 -8.14 -5.60 10.74
CA ILE A 194 -7.81 -5.61 9.32
C ILE A 194 -8.71 -6.56 8.52
N HIS A 195 -9.49 -7.44 9.19
CA HIS A 195 -10.41 -8.36 8.52
C HIS A 195 -11.47 -7.65 7.68
N PRO A 196 -12.18 -6.61 8.17
CA PRO A 196 -13.21 -5.94 7.36
C PRO A 196 -12.62 -5.38 6.06
N ARG A 197 -11.40 -4.84 6.14
CA ARG A 197 -10.71 -4.30 4.96
C ARG A 197 -10.35 -5.38 3.96
N TYR A 198 -9.91 -6.55 4.42
CA TYR A 198 -9.68 -7.70 3.55
C TYR A 198 -10.97 -8.17 2.88
N ASP A 199 -12.07 -8.28 3.64
CA ASP A 199 -13.36 -8.70 3.10
C ASP A 199 -13.87 -7.72 2.04
N GLU A 200 -13.72 -6.41 2.27
CA GLU A 200 -13.99 -5.38 1.25
C GLU A 200 -13.13 -5.57 0.00
N MET A 201 -11.84 -5.82 0.16
CA MET A 201 -10.93 -6.06 -0.96
C MET A 201 -11.28 -7.35 -1.73
N VAL A 202 -11.79 -8.38 -1.07
CA VAL A 202 -12.24 -9.61 -1.72
C VAL A 202 -13.59 -9.41 -2.41
N ALA A 203 -14.53 -8.71 -1.75
CA ALA A 203 -15.88 -8.46 -2.26
C ALA A 203 -15.92 -7.40 -3.37
N ALA A 204 -14.94 -6.51 -3.41
CA ALA A 204 -14.83 -5.49 -4.45
C ALA A 204 -14.78 -6.15 -5.84
N ASN A 205 -15.79 -5.84 -6.66
CA ASN A 205 -15.79 -6.23 -8.07
C ASN A 205 -14.52 -5.69 -8.72
N ARG A 206 -13.79 -6.58 -9.41
CA ARG A 206 -12.66 -6.17 -10.22
C ARG A 206 -13.16 -5.35 -11.40
N VAL A 207 -12.98 -4.04 -11.34
CA VAL A 207 -13.31 -3.14 -12.45
C VAL A 207 -12.07 -2.97 -13.30
N VAL A 208 -11.80 -3.97 -14.13
CA VAL A 208 -10.66 -3.96 -15.06
C VAL A 208 -11.16 -3.56 -16.43
N ILE A 209 -10.38 -2.77 -17.16
CA ILE A 209 -10.57 -2.53 -18.59
C ILE A 209 -9.67 -3.53 -19.34
N PRO A 210 -10.22 -4.57 -19.98
CA PRO A 210 -9.41 -5.48 -20.78
C PRO A 210 -8.71 -4.74 -21.92
N PRO A 211 -7.51 -5.19 -22.34
CA PRO A 211 -6.78 -4.56 -23.43
C PRO A 211 -7.63 -4.43 -24.71
N GLU A 212 -8.42 -5.42 -25.06
CA GLU A 212 -9.26 -5.45 -26.26
C GLU A 212 -10.45 -4.49 -26.21
N GLU A 213 -10.90 -4.13 -25.00
CA GLU A 213 -12.02 -3.21 -24.76
C GLU A 213 -11.58 -1.76 -24.61
N ALA A 214 -10.28 -1.50 -24.40
CA ALA A 214 -9.76 -0.15 -24.32
C ALA A 214 -9.94 0.57 -25.67
N ASP A 215 -10.47 1.79 -25.63
CA ASP A 215 -10.56 2.68 -26.79
C ASP A 215 -9.23 3.40 -27.03
N PHE A 216 -8.46 3.60 -25.97
CA PHE A 216 -7.12 4.16 -26.02
C PHE A 216 -6.21 3.49 -25.00
N LYS A 217 -4.94 3.35 -25.39
CA LYS A 217 -3.87 2.84 -24.54
C LYS A 217 -2.62 3.66 -24.68
N LEU A 218 -1.91 3.81 -23.58
CA LEU A 218 -0.59 4.42 -23.53
C LEU A 218 0.26 3.66 -22.53
N GLU A 219 1.52 3.42 -22.88
CA GLU A 219 2.52 2.85 -21.99
C GLU A 219 3.62 3.86 -21.74
N PHE A 220 4.10 3.93 -20.50
CA PHE A 220 5.22 4.78 -20.11
C PHE A 220 6.05 4.11 -19.01
N ASP A 221 7.37 4.18 -19.13
CA ASP A 221 8.30 3.61 -18.17
C ASP A 221 8.87 4.71 -17.26
N PHE A 222 8.72 4.50 -15.95
CA PHE A 222 9.29 5.36 -14.90
C PHE A 222 10.54 4.70 -14.32
N ASN A 223 11.58 5.50 -14.11
CA ASN A 223 12.76 5.12 -13.34
C ASN A 223 12.49 5.28 -11.84
N ALA A 224 11.38 4.69 -11.37
CA ALA A 224 10.94 4.72 -9.99
C ALA A 224 10.17 3.45 -9.66
N PRO A 225 10.21 2.98 -8.40
CA PRO A 225 9.48 1.79 -7.96
C PRO A 225 7.96 2.02 -7.91
N PRO A 226 7.13 0.95 -7.93
CA PRO A 226 5.68 1.07 -8.09
C PRO A 226 5.00 1.97 -7.05
N HIS A 227 5.46 1.96 -5.80
CA HIS A 227 4.88 2.79 -4.74
C HIS A 227 5.13 4.30 -4.93
N ILE A 228 6.27 4.69 -5.51
CA ILE A 228 6.56 6.08 -5.85
C ILE A 228 5.72 6.49 -7.06
N THR A 229 5.69 5.67 -8.11
CA THR A 229 4.91 5.96 -9.31
C THR A 229 3.41 5.99 -9.01
N TRP A 230 2.92 5.11 -8.15
CA TRP A 230 1.55 5.07 -7.67
C TRP A 230 1.14 6.41 -7.07
N ASP A 231 1.88 6.92 -6.09
CA ASP A 231 1.56 8.18 -5.44
C ASP A 231 1.55 9.36 -6.40
N TRP A 232 2.52 9.45 -7.32
CA TRP A 232 2.54 10.51 -8.31
C TRP A 232 1.32 10.52 -9.23
N LEU A 233 0.72 9.35 -9.46
CA LEU A 233 -0.44 9.18 -10.34
C LEU A 233 -1.78 9.16 -9.61
N MET A 234 -1.77 8.85 -8.32
CA MET A 234 -2.99 8.58 -7.54
C MET A 234 -3.23 9.61 -6.44
N ASP A 235 -2.18 10.19 -5.84
CA ASP A 235 -2.32 11.24 -4.82
C ASP A 235 -2.69 12.58 -5.47
N ILE A 236 -3.71 13.25 -4.93
CA ILE A 236 -4.23 14.49 -5.52
C ILE A 236 -3.25 15.67 -5.40
N ASN A 237 -2.39 15.70 -4.37
CA ASN A 237 -1.42 16.77 -4.20
C ASN A 237 -0.28 16.62 -5.21
N ARG A 238 0.23 15.40 -5.39
CA ARG A 238 1.22 15.09 -6.43
C ARG A 238 0.69 15.36 -7.83
N ARG A 239 -0.55 14.93 -8.12
CA ARG A 239 -1.19 15.19 -9.41
C ARG A 239 -1.36 16.69 -9.67
N THR A 240 -1.67 17.47 -8.64
CA THR A 240 -1.71 18.94 -8.71
C THR A 240 -0.33 19.53 -8.99
N GLN A 241 0.69 19.09 -8.26
CA GLN A 241 2.08 19.52 -8.46
C GLN A 241 2.53 19.27 -9.90
N ALA A 242 2.22 18.09 -10.45
CA ALA A 242 2.52 17.72 -11.84
C ALA A 242 1.71 18.49 -12.89
N MET A 243 0.54 19.03 -12.54
CA MET A 243 -0.22 19.90 -13.45
C MET A 243 0.26 21.35 -13.41
N GLY A 244 0.93 21.80 -12.35
CA GLY A 244 1.36 23.18 -12.19
C GLY A 244 0.19 24.16 -12.34
N GLU A 245 0.35 25.20 -13.16
CA GLU A 245 -0.71 26.19 -13.41
C GLU A 245 -1.83 25.68 -14.34
N SER A 246 -1.67 24.49 -14.95
CA SER A 246 -2.64 23.96 -15.92
C SER A 246 -3.88 23.34 -15.27
N GLY A 247 -3.80 22.96 -14.00
CA GLY A 247 -4.94 22.41 -13.28
C GLY A 247 -4.69 22.11 -11.81
N HIS A 248 -5.77 21.87 -11.08
CA HIS A 248 -5.76 21.63 -9.64
C HIS A 248 -6.69 20.48 -9.26
N TRP A 249 -6.18 19.50 -8.51
CA TRP A 249 -6.95 18.40 -7.96
C TRP A 249 -7.37 18.69 -6.52
N SER A 250 -8.62 18.39 -6.18
CA SER A 250 -9.17 18.51 -4.83
C SER A 250 -10.03 17.30 -4.46
N ALA A 251 -10.05 16.94 -3.19
CA ALA A 251 -10.94 15.90 -2.68
C ALA A 251 -12.36 16.44 -2.50
N ILE A 252 -13.36 15.72 -3.01
CA ILE A 252 -14.79 16.00 -2.75
C ILE A 252 -15.31 15.10 -1.63
N ALA A 253 -15.00 13.80 -1.70
CA ALA A 253 -15.50 12.81 -0.76
C ALA A 253 -14.44 11.75 -0.45
N ARG A 254 -14.42 11.34 0.83
CA ARG A 254 -13.52 10.33 1.39
C ARG A 254 -14.32 9.42 2.33
N PRO A 255 -15.06 8.41 1.82
CA PRO A 255 -15.98 7.58 2.61
C PRO A 255 -15.35 6.85 3.80
N SER A 256 -14.02 6.72 3.85
CA SER A 256 -13.23 6.13 4.94
C SER A 256 -12.14 7.07 5.47
N GLY A 257 -12.27 8.38 5.23
CA GLY A 257 -11.27 9.39 5.60
C GLY A 257 -10.03 9.43 4.71
N ARG A 258 -9.94 8.56 3.69
CA ARG A 258 -8.79 8.44 2.79
C ARG A 258 -9.20 8.11 1.35
N SER A 259 -8.23 8.03 0.44
CA SER A 259 -8.43 7.59 -0.94
C SER A 259 -8.80 6.10 -0.97
N GLY A 260 -9.59 5.69 -1.97
CA GLY A 260 -10.11 4.34 -2.06
C GLY A 260 -11.43 4.27 -2.81
N VAL A 261 -12.02 3.07 -2.91
CA VAL A 261 -13.28 2.86 -3.65
C VAL A 261 -14.38 3.79 -3.12
N GLY A 262 -15.04 4.49 -4.04
CA GLY A 262 -16.09 5.46 -3.73
C GLY A 262 -15.57 6.87 -3.39
N ALA A 263 -14.27 7.06 -3.19
CA ALA A 263 -13.69 8.38 -3.04
C ALA A 263 -13.90 9.19 -4.34
N LYS A 264 -14.18 10.49 -4.16
CA LYS A 264 -14.43 11.42 -5.26
C LYS A 264 -13.41 12.54 -5.29
N ASN A 265 -12.87 12.81 -6.46
CA ASN A 265 -11.92 13.88 -6.71
C ASN A 265 -12.47 14.84 -7.76
N HIS A 266 -12.00 16.07 -7.72
CA HIS A 266 -12.32 17.12 -8.67
C HIS A 266 -11.02 17.61 -9.28
N CYS A 267 -10.89 17.58 -10.61
CA CYS A 267 -9.83 18.27 -11.33
C CYS A 267 -10.40 19.49 -12.04
N ALA A 268 -9.93 20.68 -11.65
CA ALA A 268 -10.20 21.92 -12.36
C ALA A 268 -9.06 22.19 -13.33
N HIS A 269 -9.34 22.26 -14.64
CA HIS A 269 -8.32 22.51 -15.68
C HIS A 269 -8.90 23.41 -16.79
N GLY A 270 -8.18 24.47 -17.14
CA GLY A 270 -8.67 25.47 -18.09
C GLY A 270 -10.07 26.03 -17.72
N LYS A 271 -11.09 25.71 -18.53
CA LYS A 271 -12.51 26.05 -18.26
C LYS A 271 -13.36 24.82 -17.91
N GLY A 272 -12.75 23.63 -17.88
CA GLY A 272 -13.40 22.36 -17.63
C GLY A 272 -13.28 21.90 -16.19
N ILE A 273 -14.20 21.04 -15.80
CA ILE A 273 -14.24 20.38 -14.49
C ILE A 273 -14.43 18.90 -14.77
N THR A 274 -13.48 18.09 -14.29
CA THR A 274 -13.61 16.64 -14.29
C THR A 274 -13.89 16.14 -12.89
N GLU A 275 -15.01 15.43 -12.74
CA GLU A 275 -15.31 14.66 -11.54
C GLU A 275 -14.81 13.23 -11.71
N GLU A 276 -13.96 12.79 -10.81
CA GLU A 276 -13.44 11.43 -10.75
C GLU A 276 -14.08 10.69 -9.57
N THR A 277 -14.55 9.47 -9.80
CA THR A 277 -14.99 8.54 -8.75
C THR A 277 -14.17 7.26 -8.86
N ILE A 278 -13.44 6.92 -7.81
CA ILE A 278 -12.64 5.70 -7.76
C ILE A 278 -13.57 4.48 -7.70
N GLN A 279 -13.43 3.56 -8.65
CA GLN A 279 -14.27 2.37 -8.77
C GLN A 279 -13.58 1.10 -8.29
N ASP A 280 -12.26 1.01 -8.44
CA ASP A 280 -11.43 -0.09 -7.95
C ASP A 280 -10.07 0.46 -7.54
N TRP A 281 -9.52 -0.08 -6.46
CA TRP A 281 -8.32 0.45 -5.80
C TRP A 281 -7.46 -0.70 -5.29
N ARG A 282 -6.40 -1.01 -6.03
CA ARG A 282 -5.39 -2.02 -5.70
C ARG A 282 -4.02 -1.35 -5.65
N PRO A 283 -3.62 -0.84 -4.48
CA PRO A 283 -2.35 -0.13 -4.33
C PRO A 283 -1.19 -0.89 -4.97
N PHE A 284 -0.39 -0.14 -5.73
CA PHE A 284 0.81 -0.61 -6.45
C PHE A 284 0.57 -1.62 -7.59
N GLU A 285 -0.65 -2.12 -7.76
CA GLU A 285 -1.04 -3.00 -8.87
C GLU A 285 -1.83 -2.23 -9.93
N TYR A 286 -3.00 -1.70 -9.57
CA TYR A 286 -3.83 -0.90 -10.48
C TYR A 286 -4.90 -0.07 -9.76
N GLY A 287 -5.35 0.99 -10.42
CA GLY A 287 -6.50 1.80 -9.99
C GLY A 287 -7.41 2.08 -11.17
N THR A 288 -8.72 1.94 -10.96
CA THR A 288 -9.73 2.26 -11.99
C THR A 288 -10.68 3.33 -11.47
N SER A 289 -10.87 4.38 -12.25
CA SER A 289 -11.78 5.48 -11.93
C SER A 289 -12.79 5.74 -13.05
N MET A 290 -13.99 6.14 -12.65
CA MET A 290 -14.99 6.72 -13.54
C MET A 290 -14.81 8.22 -13.55
N ASN A 291 -14.72 8.80 -14.73
CA ASN A 291 -14.51 10.22 -14.93
C ASN A 291 -15.67 10.81 -15.72
N ILE A 292 -16.12 11.99 -15.29
CA ILE A 292 -17.15 12.78 -15.97
C ILE A 292 -16.55 14.15 -16.22
N ASP A 293 -16.32 14.48 -17.49
CA ASP A 293 -15.84 15.79 -17.94
C ASP A 293 -16.91 16.43 -18.83
N GLY A 294 -17.67 17.35 -18.25
CA GLY A 294 -18.89 17.87 -18.86
C GLY A 294 -19.88 16.76 -19.24
N ASN A 295 -20.10 16.56 -20.55
CA ASN A 295 -20.98 15.51 -21.09
C ASN A 295 -20.25 14.21 -21.46
N VAL A 296 -18.93 14.15 -21.29
CA VAL A 296 -18.12 12.99 -21.63
C VAL A 296 -17.94 12.13 -20.39
N LYS A 297 -18.39 10.88 -20.47
CA LYS A 297 -18.18 9.86 -19.44
C LYS A 297 -17.17 8.85 -19.93
N TYR A 298 -16.15 8.56 -19.12
CA TYR A 298 -15.13 7.58 -19.47
C TYR A 298 -14.57 6.88 -18.23
N GLN A 299 -14.13 5.65 -18.40
CA GLN A 299 -13.32 4.97 -17.40
C GLN A 299 -11.85 5.12 -17.75
N ASN A 300 -11.04 5.31 -16.72
CA ASN A 300 -9.59 5.32 -16.81
C ASN A 300 -9.04 4.26 -15.86
N MET A 301 -8.09 3.47 -16.33
CA MET A 301 -7.40 2.46 -15.54
C MET A 301 -5.90 2.66 -15.70
N TYR A 302 -5.19 2.72 -14.58
CA TYR A 302 -3.73 2.71 -14.52
C TYR A 302 -3.28 1.35 -14.00
N LEU A 303 -2.44 0.66 -14.76
CA LEU A 303 -1.83 -0.63 -14.39
C LEU A 303 -0.34 -0.41 -14.17
N PHE A 304 0.18 -0.86 -13.03
CA PHE A 304 1.56 -0.70 -12.61
C PHE A 304 2.24 -2.06 -12.65
N THR A 305 3.25 -2.21 -13.50
CA THR A 305 4.03 -3.44 -13.64
C THR A 305 5.46 -3.18 -13.17
N PRO A 306 5.93 -3.85 -12.11
CA PRO A 306 7.32 -3.73 -11.68
C PRO A 306 8.26 -4.26 -12.78
N LEU A 307 9.35 -3.54 -13.00
CA LEU A 307 10.48 -3.91 -13.86
C LEU A 307 11.74 -3.97 -13.00
N ASP A 308 12.73 -4.76 -13.43
CA ASP A 308 14.04 -4.90 -12.77
C ASP A 308 13.94 -5.08 -11.24
N ASP A 309 13.25 -6.13 -10.81
CA ASP A 309 13.04 -6.46 -9.39
C ASP A 309 12.36 -5.34 -8.56
N GLY A 310 11.62 -4.46 -9.24
CA GLY A 310 10.84 -3.39 -8.62
C GLY A 310 11.55 -2.03 -8.58
N GLU A 311 12.75 -1.89 -9.13
CA GLU A 311 13.45 -0.58 -9.20
C GLU A 311 12.78 0.39 -10.20
N ARG A 312 12.13 -0.14 -11.22
CA ARG A 312 11.43 0.63 -12.26
C ARG A 312 9.99 0.17 -12.40
N THR A 313 9.15 1.01 -13.01
CA THR A 313 7.72 0.71 -13.19
C THR A 313 7.27 1.03 -14.60
N ARG A 314 6.63 0.06 -15.26
CA ARG A 314 5.84 0.31 -16.46
C ARG A 314 4.41 0.64 -16.06
N VAL A 315 3.93 1.80 -16.49
CA VAL A 315 2.53 2.19 -16.34
C VAL A 315 1.82 2.02 -17.68
N GLU A 316 0.78 1.17 -17.71
CA GLU A 316 -0.16 1.08 -18.82
C GLU A 316 -1.46 1.78 -18.45
N ILE A 317 -1.89 2.73 -19.27
CA ILE A 317 -3.17 3.40 -19.15
C ILE A 317 -4.13 2.78 -20.12
N ARG A 318 -5.33 2.48 -19.66
CA ARG A 318 -6.44 2.06 -20.50
C ARG A 318 -7.61 2.99 -20.29
N LEU A 319 -8.12 3.55 -21.38
CA LEU A 319 -9.28 4.43 -21.36
C LEU A 319 -10.41 3.81 -22.17
N LYS A 320 -11.62 3.83 -21.60
CA LYS A 320 -12.86 3.37 -22.26
C LYS A 320 -13.91 4.46 -22.21
N LEU A 321 -14.38 4.90 -23.38
CA LEU A 321 -15.42 5.92 -23.50
C LEU A 321 -16.82 5.32 -23.38
N TYR A 322 -17.68 5.99 -22.63
CA TYR A 322 -19.11 5.71 -22.57
C TYR A 322 -19.87 6.79 -23.35
N LYS A 323 -19.81 6.72 -24.69
CA LYS A 323 -20.64 7.51 -25.60
C LYS A 323 -21.66 6.60 -26.30
N PRO A 324 -22.83 7.11 -26.71
CA PRO A 324 -23.81 6.35 -27.49
C PRO A 324 -23.36 6.03 -28.94
N SER A 325 -22.08 6.21 -29.29
CA SER A 325 -21.53 5.96 -30.63
C SER A 325 -20.88 4.57 -30.76
N PRO A 326 -20.87 3.97 -31.96
CA PRO A 326 -20.16 2.71 -32.23
C PRO A 326 -18.66 2.78 -31.85
N LEU A 327 -18.11 1.70 -31.27
CA LEU A 327 -16.74 1.61 -30.73
C LEU A 327 -15.65 2.10 -31.71
N TRP A 328 -15.78 1.82 -33.01
CA TRP A 328 -14.79 2.24 -34.01
C TRP A 328 -14.71 3.76 -34.19
N LEU A 329 -15.84 4.47 -34.06
CA LEU A 329 -15.90 5.95 -34.12
C LEU A 329 -15.33 6.57 -32.84
N SER A 330 -15.65 5.99 -31.68
CA SER A 330 -15.09 6.41 -30.39
C SER A 330 -13.56 6.32 -30.40
N ARG A 331 -13.00 5.21 -30.91
CA ARG A 331 -11.54 5.02 -31.07
C ARG A 331 -10.88 6.06 -31.97
N ILE A 332 -11.50 6.42 -33.09
CA ILE A 332 -10.98 7.44 -34.01
C ILE A 332 -11.01 8.82 -33.34
N MET A 333 -12.12 9.19 -32.70
CA MET A 333 -12.26 10.49 -32.03
C MET A 333 -11.30 10.64 -30.85
N VAL A 334 -11.16 9.62 -30.00
CA VAL A 334 -10.19 9.62 -28.88
C VAL A 334 -8.77 9.74 -29.41
N LYS A 335 -8.41 8.95 -30.43
CA LYS A 335 -7.10 9.10 -31.06
C LYS A 335 -6.90 10.51 -31.63
N MET A 336 -7.91 11.12 -32.23
CA MET A 336 -7.79 12.48 -32.75
C MET A 336 -7.71 13.54 -31.65
N GLU A 337 -8.46 13.47 -30.55
CA GLU A 337 -8.36 14.42 -29.43
C GLU A 337 -7.06 14.24 -28.64
N PHE A 338 -6.73 13.01 -28.26
CA PHE A 338 -5.56 12.74 -27.41
C PHE A 338 -4.23 12.69 -28.15
N ALA A 339 -4.20 12.44 -29.48
CA ALA A 339 -2.96 12.52 -30.26
C ALA A 339 -2.62 13.94 -30.75
N ARG A 340 -3.59 14.87 -30.76
CA ARG A 340 -3.34 16.24 -31.25
C ARG A 340 -2.59 17.10 -30.25
N ASP A 341 -2.95 17.00 -28.97
CA ASP A 341 -2.36 17.83 -27.91
C ASP A 341 -1.44 17.05 -26.95
N LYS A 342 -1.34 15.72 -27.11
CA LYS A 342 -0.54 14.80 -26.27
C LYS A 342 -0.56 15.15 -24.76
N PRO A 343 -1.72 15.48 -24.16
CA PRO A 343 -1.75 16.01 -22.80
C PRO A 343 -1.20 15.01 -21.78
N TYR A 344 -1.48 13.71 -21.98
CA TYR A 344 -0.90 12.64 -21.15
C TYR A 344 0.63 12.58 -21.26
N GLN A 345 1.21 12.69 -22.46
CA GLN A 345 2.67 12.60 -22.60
C GLN A 345 3.36 13.76 -21.88
N HIS A 346 2.87 14.99 -22.06
CA HIS A 346 3.41 16.16 -21.36
C HIS A 346 3.26 16.05 -19.84
N TRP A 347 2.11 15.55 -19.37
CA TRP A 347 1.89 15.34 -17.94
C TRP A 347 2.84 14.28 -17.36
N PHE A 348 3.05 13.16 -18.04
CA PHE A 348 4.01 12.14 -17.58
C PHE A 348 5.47 12.59 -17.67
N GLU A 349 5.83 13.36 -18.69
CA GLU A 349 7.15 13.99 -18.77
C GLU A 349 7.36 14.97 -17.62
N SER A 350 6.34 15.74 -17.24
CA SER A 350 6.39 16.62 -16.06
C SER A 350 6.57 15.81 -14.76
N ILE A 351 5.80 14.73 -14.57
CA ILE A 351 5.96 13.83 -13.42
C ILE A 351 7.38 13.27 -13.38
N LYS A 352 7.91 12.80 -14.52
CA LYS A 352 9.26 12.23 -14.58
C LYS A 352 10.32 13.27 -14.20
N GLN A 353 10.19 14.51 -14.68
CA GLN A 353 11.10 15.60 -14.31
C GLN A 353 11.02 15.91 -12.81
N LEU A 354 9.83 15.92 -12.22
CA LEU A 354 9.65 16.18 -10.79
C LEU A 354 10.19 15.04 -9.91
N MET A 355 10.04 13.79 -10.36
CA MET A 355 10.66 12.62 -9.72
C MET A 355 12.20 12.71 -9.75
N GLU A 356 12.77 13.06 -10.91
CA GLU A 356 14.23 13.22 -11.07
C GLU A 356 14.78 14.40 -10.25
N ALA A 357 13.97 15.43 -10.00
CA ALA A 357 14.31 16.56 -9.16
C ALA A 357 14.24 16.27 -7.65
N GLY A 358 13.73 15.10 -7.23
CA GLY A 358 13.56 14.73 -5.82
C GLY A 358 12.50 15.55 -5.09
N THR A 359 11.56 16.14 -5.82
CA THR A 359 10.51 17.07 -5.30
C THR A 359 9.18 16.40 -5.02
#